data_AF-X1TSU4-F1
#
_entry.id   AF-X1TSU4-F1
#
_cell.length_a   1.000
_cell.length_b   1.000
_cell.length_c   1.000
_cell.angle_alpha   90.00
_cell.angle_beta   90.00
_cell.angle_gamma   90.00
#
_symmetry.space_group_name_H-M   'P 1'
#
loop_
_entity.id
_entity.type
_entity.pdbx_description
1 polymer ?
#
loop_
_entity_poly.entity_id
_entity_poly.type
_entity_poly.pdbx_seq_one_letter_code
_entity_poly.pdbx_strand_id
1 'polypeptide(L)'
;ADPPDSFKFIQKKIKGNKLSAEEINEIISDTVSGSLSRIDLAAFITAVSINGMDNEEMTSLTYAEARSGEVFDFGPEVYDKHSTGGVPGNKVTLIIVPIVAAAGLTIPKSSTRAITSPSGTADSMEVLAPVTFEADVLKSIISKENACIIWGGALNTSPADNILIEIERPLHMDPIGLMIPSIITKKLSLGVKKTRFRYTSWRRN
;
A
#
# COMPACT_ATOMS: atom_id res chain seq x y z
N ALA A 1 -4.09 22.62 -20.42
CA ALA A 1 -4.95 22.85 -19.24
C ALA A 1 -4.09 23.57 -18.23
N ASP A 2 -4.65 24.54 -17.52
CA ASP A 2 -3.96 25.17 -16.39
C ASP A 2 -3.69 24.11 -15.30
N PRO A 3 -2.57 24.19 -14.56
CA PRO A 3 -2.27 23.23 -13.51
C PRO A 3 -3.40 23.26 -12.46
N PRO A 4 -3.81 22.10 -11.93
CA PRO A 4 -4.86 22.02 -10.93
C PRO A 4 -4.44 22.79 -9.67
N ASP A 5 -5.45 23.21 -8.89
CA ASP A 5 -5.23 23.94 -7.65
C ASP A 5 -4.27 23.21 -6.69
N SER A 6 -4.30 21.87 -6.66
CA SER A 6 -3.39 21.07 -5.83
C SER A 6 -1.91 21.21 -6.16
N PHE A 7 -1.55 21.66 -7.37
CA PHE A 7 -0.15 21.90 -7.75
C PHE A 7 0.52 22.96 -6.85
N LYS A 8 -0.24 23.94 -6.34
CA LYS A 8 0.29 24.94 -5.40
C LYS A 8 0.77 24.31 -4.09
N PHE A 9 0.19 23.19 -3.68
CA PHE A 9 0.61 22.44 -2.51
C PHE A 9 1.88 21.63 -2.80
N ILE A 10 2.02 21.08 -4.00
CA ILE A 10 3.30 20.49 -4.44
C ILE A 10 4.41 21.55 -4.41
N GLN A 11 4.15 22.77 -4.90
CA GLN A 11 5.11 23.88 -4.79
C GLN A 11 5.42 24.26 -3.33
N LYS A 12 4.41 24.26 -2.46
CA LYS A 12 4.59 24.48 -1.01
C LYS A 12 5.53 23.45 -0.42
N LYS A 13 5.38 22.17 -0.78
CA LYS A 13 6.25 21.09 -0.33
C LYS A 13 7.66 21.17 -0.93
N ILE A 14 7.80 21.57 -2.19
CA ILE A 14 9.11 21.85 -2.83
C ILE A 14 9.88 22.92 -2.05
N LYS A 15 9.18 23.95 -1.54
CA LYS A 15 9.76 25.00 -0.69
C LYS A 15 10.07 24.55 0.75
N GLY A 16 9.88 23.26 1.08
CA GLY A 16 10.17 22.70 2.40
C GLY A 16 9.11 22.97 3.46
N ASN A 17 7.93 23.46 3.08
CA ASN A 17 6.85 23.72 4.03
C ASN A 17 6.02 22.46 4.28
N LYS A 18 5.50 22.35 5.50
CA LYS A 18 4.57 21.29 5.93
C LYS A 18 3.23 21.41 5.21
N LEU A 19 2.70 20.27 4.76
CA LEU A 19 1.36 20.17 4.19
C LEU A 19 0.31 19.94 5.29
N SER A 20 -0.88 20.54 5.13
CA SER A 20 -2.04 20.21 5.95
C SER A 20 -2.74 18.94 5.45
N ALA A 21 -3.63 18.39 6.27
CA ALA A 21 -4.40 17.21 5.89
C ALA A 21 -5.29 17.48 4.66
N GLU A 22 -5.88 18.67 4.58
CA GLU A 22 -6.71 19.12 3.46
C GLU A 22 -5.89 19.22 2.17
N GLU A 23 -4.70 19.82 2.24
CA GLU A 23 -3.79 19.95 1.09
C GLU A 23 -3.34 18.57 0.57
N ILE A 24 -3.06 17.62 1.47
CA ILE A 24 -2.72 16.24 1.10
C ILE A 24 -3.92 15.54 0.46
N ASN A 25 -5.13 15.70 1.01
CA ASN A 25 -6.34 15.11 0.43
C ASN A 25 -6.59 15.64 -0.99
N GLU A 26 -6.37 16.93 -1.24
CA GLU A 26 -6.50 17.52 -2.57
C GLU A 26 -5.47 16.95 -3.55
N ILE A 27 -4.19 16.84 -3.14
CA ILE A 27 -3.15 16.19 -3.97
C ILE A 27 -3.56 14.76 -4.33
N ILE A 28 -4.05 13.98 -3.36
CA ILE A 28 -4.42 12.57 -3.59
C ILE A 28 -5.68 12.44 -4.45
N SER A 29 -6.67 13.30 -4.25
CA SER A 29 -7.86 13.37 -5.10
C SER A 29 -7.50 13.69 -6.55
N ASP A 30 -6.61 14.66 -6.77
CA ASP A 30 -6.18 15.07 -8.10
C ASP A 30 -5.24 14.05 -8.76
N THR A 31 -4.51 13.28 -7.95
CA THR A 31 -3.72 12.12 -8.41
C THR A 31 -4.64 11.06 -9.00
N VAL A 32 -5.71 10.69 -8.29
CA VAL A 32 -6.61 9.60 -8.68
C VAL A 32 -7.54 10.00 -9.82
N SER A 33 -7.96 11.27 -9.88
CA SER A 33 -8.76 11.80 -10.99
C SER A 33 -7.95 12.00 -12.28
N GLY A 34 -6.61 11.92 -12.22
CA GLY A 34 -5.72 12.20 -13.35
C GLY A 34 -5.54 13.69 -13.66
N SER A 35 -5.95 14.56 -12.74
CA SER A 35 -5.78 16.02 -12.87
C SER A 35 -4.32 16.44 -12.71
N LEU A 36 -3.56 15.73 -11.85
CA LEU A 36 -2.11 15.88 -11.75
C LEU A 36 -1.40 15.01 -12.79
N SER A 37 -0.50 15.61 -13.57
CA SER A 37 0.29 14.87 -14.54
C SER A 37 1.39 14.04 -13.84
N ARG A 38 1.96 13.07 -14.57
CA ARG A 38 3.15 12.33 -14.10
C ARG A 38 4.32 13.24 -13.75
N ILE A 39 4.42 14.41 -14.39
CA ILE A 39 5.47 15.41 -14.12
C ILE A 39 5.23 16.07 -12.75
N ASP A 40 3.98 16.42 -12.46
CA ASP A 40 3.62 17.05 -11.18
C ASP A 40 3.85 16.08 -10.01
N LEU A 41 3.45 14.83 -10.19
CA LEU A 41 3.65 13.77 -9.20
C LEU A 41 5.13 13.43 -9.00
N ALA A 42 5.93 13.40 -10.07
CA ALA A 42 7.38 13.27 -9.95
C ALA A 42 8.01 14.43 -9.16
N ALA A 43 7.51 15.65 -9.35
CA ALA A 43 7.94 16.80 -8.56
C ALA A 43 7.55 16.66 -7.09
N PHE A 44 6.36 16.14 -6.79
CA PHE A 44 5.93 15.83 -5.42
C PHE A 44 6.81 14.77 -4.75
N ILE A 45 7.08 13.64 -5.42
CA ILE A 45 7.97 12.57 -4.92
C ILE A 45 9.37 13.12 -4.64
N THR A 46 9.90 13.92 -5.56
CA THR A 46 11.21 14.55 -5.41
C THR A 46 11.24 15.51 -4.22
N ALA A 47 10.19 16.32 -4.05
CA ALA A 47 10.06 17.24 -2.92
C ALA A 47 10.01 16.49 -1.58
N VAL A 48 9.25 15.40 -1.49
CA VAL A 48 9.17 14.55 -0.29
C VAL A 48 10.52 13.89 0.00
N SER A 49 11.26 13.47 -1.02
CA SER A 49 12.57 12.87 -0.81
C SER A 49 13.63 13.85 -0.33
N ILE A 50 13.56 15.12 -0.72
CA ILE A 50 14.52 16.15 -0.32
C ILE A 50 14.14 16.73 1.05
N ASN A 51 12.86 17.08 1.22
CA ASN A 51 12.37 17.83 2.40
C ASN A 51 11.76 16.94 3.49
N GLY A 52 11.58 15.64 3.22
CA GLY A 52 10.96 14.68 4.14
C GLY A 52 9.47 14.91 4.33
N MET A 53 8.85 14.08 5.18
CA MET A 53 7.50 14.30 5.73
C MET A 53 7.53 14.00 7.22
N ASP A 54 6.79 14.78 8.00
CA ASP A 54 6.61 14.50 9.43
C ASP A 54 5.52 13.44 9.68
N ASN A 55 5.35 13.05 10.93
CA ASN A 55 4.40 12.02 11.32
C ASN A 55 2.94 12.40 11.02
N GLU A 56 2.59 13.68 11.10
CA GLU A 56 1.22 14.15 10.83
C GLU A 56 0.94 14.16 9.33
N GLU A 57 1.91 14.57 8.52
CA GLU A 57 1.86 14.50 7.07
C GLU A 57 1.74 13.04 6.60
N MET A 58 2.60 12.13 7.10
CA MET A 58 2.54 10.71 6.78
C MET A 58 1.21 10.07 7.20
N THR A 59 0.68 10.44 8.37
CA THR A 59 -0.62 9.96 8.84
C THR A 59 -1.75 10.43 7.93
N SER A 60 -1.73 11.71 7.55
CA SER A 60 -2.73 12.29 6.66
C SER A 60 -2.69 11.65 5.27
N LEU A 61 -1.49 11.45 4.73
CA LEU A 61 -1.28 10.76 3.45
C LEU A 61 -1.81 9.33 3.49
N THR A 62 -1.49 8.60 4.57
CA THR A 62 -1.97 7.22 4.77
C THR A 62 -3.50 7.13 4.70
N TYR A 63 -4.20 8.04 5.39
CA TYR A 63 -5.67 8.05 5.36
C TYR A 63 -6.23 8.52 4.02
N ALA A 64 -5.60 9.50 3.38
CA ALA A 64 -6.01 10.00 2.07
C ALA A 64 -5.90 8.90 0.99
N GLU A 65 -4.76 8.21 0.93
CA GLU A 65 -4.55 7.08 0.02
C GLU A 65 -5.52 5.93 0.33
N ALA A 66 -5.83 5.67 1.60
CA ALA A 66 -6.69 4.54 1.96
C ALA A 66 -8.13 4.78 1.51
N ARG A 67 -8.59 6.03 1.63
CA ARG A 67 -9.92 6.47 1.19
C ARG A 67 -10.04 6.65 -0.32
N SER A 68 -8.93 6.68 -1.06
CA SER A 68 -8.94 6.82 -2.51
C SER A 68 -9.49 5.62 -3.27
N GLY A 69 -9.61 4.46 -2.63
CA GLY A 69 -10.08 3.22 -3.24
C GLY A 69 -11.04 2.45 -2.33
N GLU A 70 -11.21 1.17 -2.61
CA GLU A 70 -12.06 0.30 -1.81
C GLU A 70 -11.45 0.07 -0.42
N VAL A 71 -12.30 0.18 0.60
CA VAL A 71 -11.98 -0.17 1.98
C VAL A 71 -12.91 -1.29 2.43
N PHE A 72 -12.32 -2.43 2.76
CA PHE A 72 -13.02 -3.59 3.27
C PHE A 72 -13.15 -3.50 4.80
N ASP A 73 -14.31 -3.88 5.32
CA ASP A 73 -14.53 -4.10 6.75
C ASP A 73 -14.83 -5.58 7.00
N PHE A 74 -13.89 -6.25 7.68
CA PHE A 74 -14.03 -7.65 8.08
C PHE A 74 -14.21 -7.79 9.60
N GLY A 75 -14.57 -6.71 10.30
CA GLY A 75 -14.88 -6.70 11.73
C GLY A 75 -13.79 -6.08 12.62
N PRO A 76 -13.89 -6.29 13.94
CA PRO A 76 -13.01 -5.62 14.90
C PRO A 76 -11.62 -6.24 15.04
N GLU A 77 -11.47 -7.54 14.74
CA GLU A 77 -10.23 -8.28 14.97
C GLU A 77 -9.67 -8.86 13.67
N VAL A 78 -9.05 -7.99 12.88
CA VAL A 78 -8.42 -8.33 11.60
C VAL A 78 -6.91 -8.22 11.73
N TYR A 79 -6.23 -9.30 11.38
CA TYR A 79 -4.79 -9.47 11.50
C TYR A 79 -4.11 -9.47 10.14
N ASP A 80 -2.87 -8.97 10.09
CA ASP A 80 -2.01 -9.14 8.93
C ASP A 80 -0.56 -9.40 9.34
N LYS A 81 0.13 -10.18 8.49
CA LYS A 81 1.58 -10.36 8.55
C LYS A 81 2.21 -9.67 7.34
N HIS A 82 3.02 -8.65 7.58
CA HIS A 82 3.81 -8.02 6.52
C HIS A 82 5.29 -8.42 6.60
N SER A 83 5.96 -8.50 5.45
CA SER A 83 7.41 -8.69 5.35
C SER A 83 7.93 -7.79 4.26
N THR A 84 9.01 -7.07 4.55
CA THR A 84 9.69 -6.17 3.61
C THR A 84 10.34 -6.89 2.44
N GLY A 85 10.37 -8.23 2.43
CA GLY A 85 10.99 -9.02 1.36
C GLY A 85 12.51 -9.09 1.47
N GLY A 86 13.18 -9.26 0.32
CA GLY A 86 14.65 -9.29 0.21
C GLY A 86 15.32 -10.65 0.44
N VAL A 87 14.61 -11.61 1.04
CA VAL A 87 15.10 -12.99 1.21
C VAL A 87 14.52 -13.91 0.14
N PRO A 88 15.34 -14.55 -0.71
CA PRO A 88 14.88 -15.52 -1.69
C PRO A 88 14.11 -16.68 -1.04
N GLY A 89 13.02 -17.12 -1.66
CA GLY A 89 12.28 -18.31 -1.20
C GLY A 89 11.45 -18.11 0.07
N ASN A 90 11.14 -16.87 0.49
CA ASN A 90 10.31 -16.63 1.68
C ASN A 90 8.84 -17.09 1.47
N LYS A 91 8.54 -18.33 1.83
CA LYS A 91 7.19 -18.92 1.78
C LYS A 91 6.46 -18.90 3.12
N VAL A 92 6.99 -18.19 4.11
CA VAL A 92 6.46 -18.15 5.49
C VAL A 92 5.00 -17.72 5.53
N THR A 93 4.57 -16.82 4.64
CA THR A 93 3.18 -16.36 4.59
C THR A 93 2.20 -17.49 4.29
N LEU A 94 2.56 -18.45 3.42
CA LEU A 94 1.72 -19.60 3.08
C LEU A 94 1.48 -20.53 4.27
N ILE A 95 2.34 -20.45 5.30
CA ILE A 95 2.23 -21.25 6.53
C ILE A 95 1.54 -20.46 7.63
N ILE A 96 1.91 -19.19 7.83
CA ILE A 96 1.36 -18.38 8.93
C ILE A 96 -0.14 -18.11 8.75
N VAL A 97 -0.59 -17.80 7.53
CA VAL A 97 -1.99 -17.47 7.27
C VAL A 97 -2.94 -18.61 7.70
N PRO A 98 -2.75 -19.88 7.26
CA PRO A 98 -3.64 -20.96 7.70
C PRO A 98 -3.53 -21.28 9.19
N ILE A 99 -2.35 -21.13 9.82
CA ILE A 99 -2.21 -21.31 11.28
C ILE A 99 -3.06 -20.29 12.05
N VAL A 100 -3.02 -19.02 11.63
CA VAL A 100 -3.81 -17.95 12.26
C VAL A 100 -5.31 -18.16 12.01
N ALA A 101 -5.69 -18.56 10.80
CA ALA A 101 -7.07 -18.89 10.46
C ALA A 101 -7.62 -20.06 11.29
N ALA A 102 -6.81 -21.13 11.46
CA ALA A 102 -7.16 -22.29 12.28
C ALA A 102 -7.30 -21.96 13.78
N ALA A 103 -6.70 -20.85 14.25
CA ALA A 103 -6.91 -20.32 15.58
C ALA A 103 -8.21 -19.49 15.72
N GLY A 104 -9.03 -19.42 14.67
CA GLY A 104 -10.30 -18.66 14.65
C GLY A 104 -10.13 -17.16 14.43
N LEU A 105 -8.96 -16.71 13.96
CA LEU A 105 -8.66 -15.29 13.75
C LEU A 105 -8.76 -14.91 12.27
N THR A 106 -9.29 -13.72 11.99
CA THR A 106 -9.45 -13.21 10.63
C THR A 106 -8.15 -12.63 10.09
N ILE A 107 -7.62 -13.18 8.98
CA ILE A 107 -6.34 -12.78 8.36
C ILE A 107 -6.43 -12.67 6.81
N PRO A 108 -6.98 -11.57 6.29
CA PRO A 108 -7.09 -11.34 4.85
C PRO A 108 -5.76 -10.83 4.29
N LYS A 109 -4.93 -11.74 3.75
CA LYS A 109 -3.57 -11.39 3.34
C LYS A 109 -3.50 -10.97 1.86
N SER A 110 -3.31 -9.67 1.60
CA SER A 110 -2.88 -9.19 0.28
C SER A 110 -1.37 -9.22 0.12
N SER A 111 -0.90 -9.71 -1.03
CA SER A 111 0.52 -9.74 -1.40
C SER A 111 0.72 -9.18 -2.79
N THR A 112 1.89 -8.60 -3.04
CA THR A 112 2.33 -8.28 -4.39
C THR A 112 2.90 -9.53 -5.09
N ARG A 113 2.97 -9.47 -6.42
CA ARG A 113 3.82 -10.36 -7.21
C ARG A 113 5.28 -9.96 -7.07
N ALA A 114 6.18 -10.86 -7.44
CA ALA A 114 7.61 -10.57 -7.51
C ALA A 114 7.87 -9.31 -8.35
N ILE A 115 8.72 -8.42 -7.81
CA ILE A 115 9.24 -7.26 -8.54
C ILE A 115 10.72 -7.51 -8.87
N THR A 116 11.53 -7.83 -7.85
CA THR A 116 12.97 -8.12 -7.98
C THR A 116 13.34 -9.53 -7.52
N SER A 117 12.42 -10.25 -6.87
CA SER A 117 12.65 -11.63 -6.40
C SER A 117 12.27 -12.65 -7.48
N PRO A 118 12.78 -13.89 -7.43
CA PRO A 118 12.36 -14.96 -8.34
C PRO A 118 10.88 -15.35 -8.22
N SER A 119 10.24 -15.06 -7.08
CA SER A 119 8.83 -15.40 -6.82
C SER A 119 8.31 -14.61 -5.61
N GLY A 120 7.15 -13.96 -5.77
CA GLY A 120 6.39 -13.31 -4.70
C GLY A 120 5.45 -14.28 -3.97
N THR A 121 4.84 -13.81 -2.88
CA THR A 121 3.84 -14.63 -2.17
C THR A 121 2.61 -14.90 -3.06
N ALA A 122 2.15 -13.91 -3.83
CA ALA A 122 1.05 -14.09 -4.76
C ALA A 122 1.39 -15.13 -5.85
N ASP A 123 2.57 -15.04 -6.46
CA ASP A 123 2.99 -16.01 -7.49
C ASP A 123 3.09 -17.44 -6.94
N SER A 124 3.48 -17.58 -5.68
CA SER A 124 3.55 -18.89 -5.02
C SER A 124 2.17 -19.47 -4.73
N MET A 125 1.24 -18.62 -4.31
CA MET A 125 -0.13 -19.03 -4.03
C MET A 125 -0.86 -19.39 -5.32
N GLU A 126 -0.60 -18.67 -6.42
CA GLU A 126 -1.25 -18.89 -7.71
C GLU A 126 -0.99 -20.26 -8.32
N VAL A 127 0.15 -20.88 -8.01
CA VAL A 127 0.43 -22.28 -8.38
C VAL A 127 -0.55 -23.26 -7.72
N LEU A 128 -1.08 -22.91 -6.54
CA LEU A 128 -1.95 -23.76 -5.73
C LEU A 128 -3.43 -23.41 -5.87
N ALA A 129 -3.78 -22.12 -5.96
CA ALA A 129 -5.15 -21.64 -6.07
C ALA A 129 -5.22 -20.25 -6.72
N PRO A 130 -6.36 -19.85 -7.30
CA PRO A 130 -6.54 -18.49 -7.81
C PRO A 130 -6.25 -17.43 -6.74
N VAL A 131 -5.63 -16.33 -7.15
CA VAL A 131 -5.24 -15.21 -6.26
C VAL A 131 -5.96 -13.90 -6.58
N THR A 132 -6.79 -13.91 -7.62
CA THR A 132 -7.52 -12.73 -8.12
C THR A 132 -9.01 -12.99 -7.96
N PHE A 133 -9.69 -12.09 -7.25
CA PHE A 133 -11.12 -12.20 -6.95
C PHE A 133 -11.77 -10.82 -6.96
N GLU A 134 -13.03 -10.76 -7.37
CA GLU A 134 -13.88 -9.60 -7.18
C GLU A 134 -14.17 -9.36 -5.69
N ALA A 135 -14.45 -8.12 -5.32
CA ALA A 135 -14.65 -7.68 -3.94
C ALA A 135 -15.71 -8.52 -3.18
N ASP A 136 -16.83 -8.83 -3.82
CA ASP A 136 -17.92 -9.59 -3.18
C ASP A 136 -17.56 -11.08 -2.97
N VAL A 137 -16.81 -11.66 -3.91
CA VAL A 137 -16.30 -13.03 -3.76
C VAL A 137 -15.29 -13.08 -2.63
N LEU A 138 -14.40 -12.08 -2.54
CA LEU A 138 -13.42 -11.97 -1.47
C LEU A 138 -14.10 -11.89 -0.09
N LYS A 139 -15.15 -11.08 0.06
CA LYS A 139 -15.94 -11.00 1.28
C LYS A 139 -16.56 -12.36 1.65
N SER A 140 -17.08 -13.09 0.67
CA SER A 140 -17.64 -14.44 0.91
C SER A 140 -16.58 -15.47 1.30
N ILE A 141 -15.35 -15.37 0.78
CA ILE A 141 -14.27 -16.29 1.16
C ILE A 141 -13.86 -16.01 2.62
N ILE A 142 -13.62 -14.74 2.95
CA ILE A 142 -13.17 -14.35 4.29
C ILE A 142 -14.24 -14.67 5.35
N SER A 143 -15.53 -14.50 5.04
CA SER A 143 -16.61 -14.83 5.98
C SER A 143 -16.75 -16.33 6.27
N LYS A 144 -16.28 -17.20 5.36
CA LYS A 144 -16.33 -18.66 5.52
C LYS A 144 -15.04 -19.22 6.12
N GLU A 145 -13.91 -18.77 5.61
CA GLU A 145 -12.59 -19.38 5.87
C GLU A 145 -11.75 -18.58 6.88
N ASN A 146 -12.20 -17.39 7.28
CA ASN A 146 -11.46 -16.42 8.09
C ASN A 146 -10.11 -15.96 7.49
N ALA A 147 -9.76 -16.39 6.28
CA ALA A 147 -8.47 -16.07 5.68
C ALA A 147 -8.52 -16.11 4.15
N CYS A 148 -7.58 -15.39 3.55
CA CYS A 148 -7.29 -15.49 2.13
C CYS A 148 -5.83 -15.12 1.87
N ILE A 149 -5.28 -15.57 0.75
CA ILE A 149 -4.00 -15.08 0.21
C ILE A 149 -4.27 -14.64 -1.22
N ILE A 150 -4.26 -13.32 -1.44
CA ILE A 150 -4.66 -12.72 -2.71
C ILE A 150 -3.56 -11.82 -3.27
N TRP A 151 -3.64 -11.56 -4.57
CA TRP A 151 -2.85 -10.54 -5.21
C TRP A 151 -3.49 -9.16 -5.02
N GLY A 152 -2.82 -8.29 -4.28
CA GLY A 152 -3.35 -6.95 -3.98
C GLY A 152 -3.52 -6.05 -5.21
N GLY A 153 -2.78 -6.30 -6.30
CA GLY A 153 -2.88 -5.51 -7.52
C GLY A 153 -4.18 -5.74 -8.31
N ALA A 154 -4.93 -6.80 -8.01
CA ALA A 154 -6.25 -7.02 -8.59
C ALA A 154 -7.37 -6.30 -7.84
N LEU A 155 -7.10 -5.81 -6.63
CA LEU A 155 -8.06 -5.03 -5.86
C LEU A 155 -7.85 -3.56 -6.16
N ASN A 156 -8.95 -2.81 -6.33
CA ASN A 156 -8.90 -1.35 -6.40
C ASN A 156 -8.70 -0.71 -5.00
N THR A 157 -7.82 -1.31 -4.20
CA THR A 157 -7.43 -0.81 -2.88
C THR A 157 -6.26 0.14 -3.06
N SER A 158 -6.41 1.38 -2.59
CA SER A 158 -5.33 2.39 -2.59
C SER A 158 -4.78 2.75 -3.99
N PRO A 159 -5.62 3.16 -4.95
CA PRO A 159 -5.18 3.52 -6.30
C PRO A 159 -4.13 4.64 -6.34
N ALA A 160 -4.23 5.63 -5.43
CA ALA A 160 -3.26 6.71 -5.35
C ALA A 160 -1.82 6.20 -5.11
N ASP A 161 -1.66 5.27 -4.17
CA ASP A 161 -0.38 4.65 -3.84
C ASP A 161 0.21 3.89 -5.03
N ASN A 162 -0.61 3.14 -5.78
CA ASN A 162 -0.16 2.45 -6.98
C ASN A 162 0.35 3.44 -8.06
N ILE A 163 -0.33 4.57 -8.25
CA ILE A 163 0.09 5.63 -9.19
C ILE A 163 1.43 6.23 -8.76
N LEU A 164 1.62 6.51 -7.47
CA LEU A 164 2.88 7.03 -6.95
C LEU A 164 4.02 6.02 -7.17
N ILE A 165 3.81 4.74 -6.84
CA ILE A 165 4.80 3.66 -7.04
C ILE A 165 5.22 3.52 -8.51
N GLU A 166 4.29 3.68 -9.46
CA GLU A 166 4.60 3.64 -10.90
C GLU A 166 5.59 4.72 -11.33
N ILE A 167 5.64 5.83 -10.60
CA ILE A 167 6.51 6.98 -10.88
C ILE A 167 7.80 6.89 -10.05
N GLU A 168 7.72 6.44 -8.80
CA GLU A 168 8.88 6.18 -7.92
C GLU A 168 9.88 5.21 -8.54
N ARG A 169 9.39 4.15 -9.19
CA ARG A 169 10.22 3.10 -9.79
C ARG A 169 11.17 3.64 -10.86
N PRO A 170 10.72 4.35 -11.92
CA PRO A 170 11.61 5.02 -12.86
C PRO A 170 12.56 6.03 -12.20
N LEU A 171 12.10 6.74 -11.16
CA LEU A 171 12.92 7.72 -10.45
C LEU A 171 13.99 7.08 -9.55
N HIS A 172 13.86 5.79 -9.21
CA HIS A 172 14.72 5.09 -8.25
C HIS A 172 14.70 5.77 -6.87
N MET A 173 13.53 6.29 -6.48
CA MET A 173 13.31 7.03 -5.23
C MET A 173 12.22 6.33 -4.43
N ASP A 174 12.53 5.98 -3.18
CA ASP A 174 11.58 5.35 -2.23
C ASP A 174 11.72 6.07 -0.87
N PRO A 175 11.25 7.32 -0.77
CA PRO A 175 11.43 8.13 0.42
C PRO A 175 10.57 7.58 1.57
N ILE A 176 11.10 7.64 2.80
CA ILE A 176 10.40 7.16 4.01
C ILE A 176 8.99 7.75 4.14
N GLY A 177 8.84 9.03 3.76
CA GLY A 177 7.57 9.76 3.78
C GLY A 177 6.47 9.18 2.88
N LEU A 178 6.82 8.41 1.85
CA LEU A 178 5.87 7.72 0.96
C LEU A 178 5.86 6.21 1.24
N MET A 179 7.01 5.61 1.53
CA MET A 179 7.15 4.19 1.84
C MET A 179 6.29 3.76 3.02
N ILE A 180 6.30 4.52 4.12
CA ILE A 180 5.54 4.17 5.33
C ILE A 180 4.03 4.24 5.04
N PRO A 181 3.48 5.35 4.51
CA PRO A 181 2.09 5.41 4.06
C PRO A 181 1.73 4.26 3.11
N SER A 182 2.50 4.05 2.04
CA SER A 182 2.28 2.97 1.07
C SER A 182 2.07 1.58 1.70
N ILE A 183 2.86 1.27 2.74
CA ILE A 183 2.77 0.01 3.46
C ILE A 183 1.51 -0.03 4.33
N ILE A 184 1.22 1.03 5.09
CA ILE A 184 0.11 1.09 6.06
C ILE A 184 -1.23 1.19 5.33
N THR A 185 -1.32 1.99 4.28
CA THR A 185 -2.53 2.21 3.48
C THR A 185 -3.10 0.89 2.96
N LYS A 186 -2.25 0.00 2.43
CA LYS A 186 -2.65 -1.35 1.97
C LYS A 186 -3.19 -2.26 3.08
N LYS A 187 -2.93 -1.94 4.35
CA LYS A 187 -3.44 -2.68 5.51
C LYS A 187 -4.76 -2.09 5.98
N LEU A 188 -4.84 -0.77 6.05
CA LEU A 188 -6.07 -0.07 6.36
C LEU A 188 -7.18 -0.35 5.34
N SER A 189 -6.84 -0.44 4.05
CA SER A 189 -7.81 -0.77 3.00
C SER A 189 -8.42 -2.17 3.14
N LEU A 190 -7.75 -3.09 3.85
CA LEU A 190 -8.29 -4.42 4.17
C LEU A 190 -8.91 -4.49 5.57
N GLY A 191 -9.18 -3.35 6.20
CA GLY A 191 -9.78 -3.29 7.54
C GLY A 191 -8.88 -3.82 8.65
N VAL A 192 -7.57 -3.96 8.39
CA VAL A 192 -6.61 -4.51 9.36
C VAL A 192 -6.39 -3.51 10.49
N LYS A 193 -6.76 -3.90 11.70
CA LYS A 193 -6.59 -3.10 12.93
C LYS A 193 -5.38 -3.54 13.76
N LYS A 194 -4.88 -4.77 13.57
CA LYS A 194 -3.69 -5.32 14.23
C LYS A 194 -2.71 -5.88 13.19
N THR A 195 -1.59 -5.20 12.97
CA THR A 195 -0.55 -5.67 12.02
C THR A 195 0.73 -6.03 12.76
N ARG A 196 1.35 -7.17 12.43
CA ARG A 196 2.70 -7.50 12.90
C ARG A 196 3.71 -7.36 11.76
N PHE A 197 4.68 -6.47 11.95
CA PHE A 197 5.79 -6.27 11.02
C PHE A 197 6.95 -7.21 11.32
N ARG A 198 7.47 -7.87 10.29
CA ARG A 198 8.77 -8.53 10.33
C ARG A 198 9.74 -7.78 9.42
N TYR A 199 10.69 -7.09 10.03
CA TYR A 199 11.83 -6.52 9.34
C TYR A 199 12.95 -7.55 9.24
N THR A 200 13.42 -7.84 8.03
CA THR A 200 14.61 -8.65 7.80
C THR A 200 15.55 -7.86 6.90
N SER A 201 16.56 -7.21 7.47
CA SER A 201 17.65 -6.62 6.70
C SER A 201 18.66 -7.70 6.31
N TRP A 202 18.78 -7.99 5.01
CA TRP A 202 19.96 -8.66 4.47
C TRP A 202 20.99 -7.57 4.17
N ARG A 203 21.80 -7.18 5.18
CA ARG A 203 23.01 -6.41 4.89
C ARG A 203 23.99 -7.37 4.21
N ARG A 204 24.20 -7.19 2.91
CA ARG A 204 25.47 -7.60 2.27
C ARG A 204 26.57 -6.81 2.97
N ASN A 205 27.40 -7.48 3.76
CA ASN A 205 28.79 -7.05 3.92
C ASN A 205 29.50 -7.16 2.58
#